data_AF-A0A2I2Y9K2-F1
#
_entry.id   AF-A0A2I2Y9K2-F1
#
_cell.length_a   1.000
_cell.length_b   1.000
_cell.length_c   1.000
_cell.angle_alpha   90.00
_cell.angle_beta   90.00
_cell.angle_gamma   90.00
#
_symmetry.space_group_name_H-M   'P 1'
#
loop_
_entity.id
_entity.type
_entity.pdbx_description
1 polymer ?
#
loop_
_entity_poly.entity_id
_entity_poly.type
_entity_poly.pdbx_seq_one_letter_code
_entity_poly.pdbx_strand_id
1 'polypeptide(L)'
;MKLSLLAAMLLLLSAARAKEEGMGTVVAIHLGTTYPCVGVFKNGRVEIIANDQGNRIMPSYVAFTPEGECLIGDAAKNQLTSNPENTVFDAKRLIGRRWHDPSVQQDIEFLPFKVVEKKTKSYAQIDVGGGQTKTFAPKEISAVVLIKMKENAYLGKKVTHAVVTVPAYFNDAQRQATKDAGTIADLNVMRIINKPTAAAIAYGLDKREGEKNILVFDLGGGTFDVSLLTIDNGVFKVAGVLSGDQDTGDLVLLDICPLTLGIETVGGVMTKLIPRNTVVPTKKSQIFSTAFDNQPTVTIKVYEGQQPLTKDNHLLGTFDLTGIPPAPCGVPQIEVTFEMDVNGILRVTAEDKGTRNKNKITITNDQNHLTPEDIERMVNDAEKFAEEDKKLKECTDTRNELESYAYSLKNQIGDKEKLGGKLSSEDKETMEKTVEEKTEWLESHQDADTEDFKAKKKELEEIVQPIISKLYGSTGPPPTGEEDTAEKDEL
;
A
#
# COMPACT_ATOMS: atom_id res chain seq x y z
N MET A 1 -31.21 -39.59 -0.86
CA MET A 1 -31.22 -38.11 -0.78
C MET A 1 -30.37 -37.54 0.36
N LYS A 2 -30.46 -38.00 1.61
CA LYS A 2 -29.71 -37.41 2.74
C LYS A 2 -28.17 -37.51 2.65
N LEU A 3 -27.62 -38.56 2.03
CA LEU A 3 -26.17 -38.76 1.88
C LEU A 3 -25.52 -37.84 0.82
N SER A 4 -26.29 -37.46 -0.21
CA SER A 4 -25.83 -36.58 -1.29
C SER A 4 -25.80 -35.10 -0.86
N LEU A 5 -26.73 -34.69 0.01
CA LEU A 5 -26.72 -33.34 0.59
C LEU A 5 -25.52 -33.14 1.53
N LEU A 6 -25.17 -34.16 2.33
CA LEU A 6 -24.05 -34.09 3.26
C LEU A 6 -22.69 -34.02 2.53
N ALA A 7 -22.54 -34.80 1.44
CA ALA A 7 -21.35 -34.75 0.59
C ALA A 7 -21.21 -33.42 -0.16
N ALA A 8 -22.31 -32.86 -0.66
CA ALA A 8 -22.31 -31.53 -1.29
C ALA A 8 -21.97 -30.42 -0.30
N MET A 9 -22.45 -30.52 0.94
CA MET A 9 -22.14 -29.58 2.02
C MET A 9 -20.67 -29.68 2.46
N LEU A 10 -20.11 -30.90 2.57
CA LEU A 10 -18.68 -31.09 2.83
C LEU A 10 -17.80 -30.56 1.68
N LEU A 11 -18.21 -30.72 0.42
CA LEU A 11 -17.52 -30.17 -0.75
C LEU A 11 -17.58 -28.64 -0.79
N LEU A 12 -18.70 -28.04 -0.38
CA LEU A 12 -18.83 -26.58 -0.25
C LEU A 12 -18.00 -26.03 0.90
N LEU A 13 -17.95 -26.74 2.04
CA LEU A 13 -17.09 -26.42 3.17
C LEU A 13 -15.60 -26.59 2.83
N SER A 14 -15.21 -27.63 2.09
CA SER A 14 -13.84 -27.81 1.63
C SER A 14 -13.45 -26.80 0.56
N ALA A 15 -14.38 -26.39 -0.33
CA ALA A 15 -14.13 -25.35 -1.31
C ALA A 15 -14.03 -23.95 -0.68
N ALA A 16 -14.81 -23.67 0.37
CA ALA A 16 -14.67 -22.45 1.16
C ALA A 16 -13.34 -22.41 1.92
N ARG A 17 -12.91 -23.55 2.49
CA ARG A 17 -11.63 -23.70 3.19
C ARG A 17 -10.41 -23.68 2.26
N ALA A 18 -10.54 -24.26 1.06
CA ALA A 18 -9.51 -24.17 0.01
C ALA A 18 -9.38 -22.75 -0.58
N LYS A 19 -10.44 -21.92 -0.47
CA LYS A 19 -10.38 -20.49 -0.82
C LYS A 19 -9.56 -19.66 0.18
N GLU A 20 -9.49 -20.09 1.44
CA GLU A 20 -8.65 -19.48 2.49
C GLU A 20 -7.16 -19.84 2.32
N GLU A 21 -6.84 -21.06 1.91
CA GLU A 21 -5.44 -21.53 1.79
C GLU A 21 -4.63 -20.88 0.65
N GLY A 22 -5.29 -20.19 -0.29
CA GLY A 22 -4.63 -19.57 -1.46
C GLY A 22 -4.28 -18.09 -1.34
N MET A 23 -4.77 -17.37 -0.32
CA MET A 23 -4.72 -15.89 -0.30
C MET A 23 -3.41 -15.32 0.29
N GLY A 24 -2.63 -16.15 1.00
CA GLY A 24 -1.44 -15.69 1.71
C GLY A 24 -1.78 -14.77 2.89
N THR A 25 -0.78 -14.08 3.44
CA THR A 25 -1.01 -13.08 4.51
C THR A 25 -1.52 -11.78 3.89
N VAL A 26 -2.69 -11.32 4.35
CA VAL A 26 -3.21 -9.99 4.03
C VAL A 26 -2.60 -8.97 4.99
N VAL A 27 -2.01 -7.91 4.46
CA VAL A 27 -1.43 -6.82 5.28
C VAL A 27 -2.40 -5.64 5.39
N ALA A 28 -2.39 -4.94 6.51
CA ALA A 28 -3.12 -3.69 6.69
C ALA A 28 -2.13 -2.53 6.61
N ILE A 29 -2.29 -1.65 5.62
CA ILE A 29 -1.39 -0.52 5.39
C ILE A 29 -2.14 0.78 5.70
N HIS A 30 -1.67 1.49 6.73
CA HIS A 30 -1.99 2.89 6.91
C HIS A 30 -1.13 3.71 5.95
N LEU A 31 -1.69 4.16 4.83
CA LEU A 31 -1.00 5.09 3.96
C LEU A 31 -1.15 6.50 4.54
N GLY A 32 -0.23 6.95 5.40
CA GLY A 32 -0.27 8.29 6.00
C GLY A 32 0.09 9.39 4.99
N THR A 33 -0.25 10.66 5.29
CA THR A 33 0.29 11.78 4.51
C THR A 33 1.79 11.93 4.76
N THR A 34 2.18 11.86 6.04
CA THR A 34 3.58 12.03 6.46
C THR A 34 4.21 10.71 6.87
N TYR A 35 3.49 9.84 7.58
CA TYR A 35 4.02 8.59 8.11
C TYR A 35 3.08 7.42 7.85
N PRO A 36 3.35 6.58 6.85
CA PRO A 36 2.73 5.28 6.71
C PRO A 36 3.21 4.26 7.76
N CYS A 37 2.36 3.26 8.02
CA CYS A 37 2.70 2.08 8.79
C CYS A 37 2.00 0.84 8.21
N VAL A 38 2.55 -0.33 8.51
CA VAL A 38 1.98 -1.62 8.09
C VAL A 38 1.86 -2.56 9.28
N GLY A 39 0.73 -3.26 9.35
CA GLY A 39 0.45 -4.24 10.37
C GLY A 39 -0.11 -5.54 9.80
N VAL A 40 0.04 -6.60 10.56
CA VAL A 40 -0.54 -7.91 10.27
C VAL A 40 -1.31 -8.40 11.50
N PHE A 41 -2.37 -9.17 11.27
CA PHE A 41 -3.02 -9.91 12.35
C PHE A 41 -2.46 -11.34 12.34
N LYS A 42 -1.69 -11.70 13.37
CA LYS A 42 -1.09 -13.03 13.53
C LYS A 42 -1.22 -13.49 14.97
N ASN A 43 -1.48 -14.78 15.15
CA ASN A 43 -1.57 -15.41 16.48
C ASN A 43 -2.55 -14.69 17.43
N GLY A 44 -3.69 -14.23 16.90
CA GLY A 44 -4.73 -13.56 17.69
C GLY A 44 -4.41 -12.12 18.10
N ARG A 45 -3.32 -11.52 17.61
CA ARG A 45 -2.95 -10.13 17.91
C ARG A 45 -2.56 -9.34 16.66
N VAL A 46 -2.68 -8.03 16.76
CA VAL A 46 -2.12 -7.10 15.77
C VAL A 46 -0.63 -6.92 16.06
N GLU A 47 0.19 -7.06 15.02
CA GLU A 47 1.62 -6.77 15.05
C GLU A 47 1.91 -5.64 14.06
N ILE A 48 2.46 -4.54 14.54
CA ILE A 48 2.96 -3.45 13.69
C ILE A 48 4.39 -3.76 13.32
N ILE A 49 4.64 -3.90 12.02
CA ILE A 49 5.92 -4.35 11.49
C ILE A 49 6.90 -3.17 11.48
N ALA A 50 8.11 -3.39 11.98
CA ALA A 50 9.20 -2.44 11.89
C ALA A 50 9.89 -2.54 10.52
N ASN A 51 10.39 -1.42 10.00
CA ASN A 51 11.26 -1.42 8.83
C ASN A 51 12.67 -1.94 9.17
N ASP A 52 13.54 -1.98 8.16
CA ASP A 52 14.97 -2.31 8.26
C ASP A 52 15.74 -1.50 9.31
N GLN A 53 15.30 -0.28 9.63
CA GLN A 53 15.86 0.59 10.67
C GLN A 53 15.25 0.39 12.06
N GLY A 54 14.29 -0.54 12.22
CA GLY A 54 13.59 -0.79 13.48
C GLY A 54 12.43 0.18 13.78
N ASN A 55 12.10 1.07 12.85
CA ASN A 55 11.00 2.02 12.99
C ASN A 55 9.67 1.39 12.56
N ARG A 56 8.63 1.52 13.40
CA ARG A 56 7.26 1.00 13.12
C ARG A 56 6.43 1.92 12.21
N ILE A 57 6.95 3.09 11.93
CA ILE A 57 6.41 4.07 11.00
C ILE A 57 7.57 4.55 10.14
N MET A 58 7.34 4.88 8.88
CA MET A 58 8.37 5.46 8.02
C MET A 58 7.85 6.74 7.36
N PRO A 59 8.70 7.72 7.02
CA PRO A 59 8.29 8.89 6.26
C PRO A 59 7.70 8.51 4.89
N SER A 60 6.64 9.20 4.44
CA SER A 60 6.09 9.08 3.09
C SER A 60 6.89 9.93 2.08
N TYR A 61 8.19 9.66 1.99
CA TYR A 61 9.13 10.40 1.15
C TYR A 61 9.69 9.46 0.08
N VAL A 62 9.83 9.98 -1.14
CA VAL A 62 10.47 9.30 -2.27
C VAL A 62 11.43 10.29 -2.91
N ALA A 63 12.68 9.91 -3.09
CA ALA A 63 13.68 10.75 -3.75
C ALA A 63 14.40 9.98 -4.85
N PHE A 64 14.91 10.72 -5.84
CA PHE A 64 15.78 10.15 -6.86
C PHE A 64 17.15 10.83 -6.78
N THR A 65 18.21 10.03 -6.69
CA THR A 65 19.58 10.53 -6.64
C THR A 65 20.06 10.91 -8.05
N PRO A 66 21.10 11.75 -8.16
CA PRO A 66 21.72 12.07 -9.46
C PRO A 66 22.23 10.82 -10.22
N GLU A 67 22.60 9.78 -9.50
CA GLU A 67 23.07 8.49 -10.02
C GLU A 67 21.92 7.60 -10.52
N GLY A 68 20.66 7.97 -10.23
CA GLY A 68 19.45 7.29 -10.66
C GLY A 68 18.89 6.29 -9.65
N GLU A 69 19.36 6.30 -8.41
CA GLU A 69 18.83 5.47 -7.32
C GLU A 69 17.51 6.05 -6.77
N CYS A 70 16.54 5.17 -6.48
CA CYS A 70 15.29 5.56 -5.83
C CYS A 70 15.36 5.35 -4.32
N LEU A 71 15.40 6.43 -3.55
CA LEU A 71 15.37 6.38 -2.09
C LEU A 71 13.92 6.49 -1.59
N ILE A 72 13.58 5.71 -0.56
CA ILE A 72 12.23 5.70 0.03
C ILE A 72 12.34 5.80 1.55
N GLY A 73 11.44 6.55 2.18
CA GLY A 73 11.34 6.60 3.64
C GLY A 73 12.40 7.48 4.28
N ASP A 74 13.06 6.95 5.31
CA ASP A 74 14.05 7.68 6.11
C ASP A 74 15.24 8.13 5.26
N ALA A 75 15.71 7.29 4.31
CA ALA A 75 16.79 7.64 3.39
C ALA A 75 16.44 8.86 2.53
N ALA A 76 15.24 8.87 1.93
CA ALA A 76 14.76 9.99 1.12
C ALA A 76 14.60 11.28 1.94
N LYS A 77 14.06 11.16 3.16
CA LYS A 77 13.89 12.29 4.08
C LYS A 77 15.22 12.89 4.53
N ASN A 78 16.23 12.06 4.80
CA ASN A 78 17.53 12.52 5.29
C ASN A 78 18.29 13.38 4.27
N GLN A 79 18.12 13.11 2.97
CA GLN A 79 18.78 13.88 1.90
C GLN A 79 17.94 15.03 1.33
N LEU A 80 16.77 15.33 1.91
CA LEU A 80 15.87 16.40 1.45
C LEU A 80 16.60 17.76 1.33
N THR A 81 17.44 18.11 2.31
CA THR A 81 18.10 19.42 2.33
C THR A 81 19.17 19.57 1.26
N SER A 82 19.77 18.48 0.80
CA SER A 82 20.77 18.46 -0.26
C SER A 82 20.17 18.26 -1.66
N ASN A 83 18.97 17.68 -1.75
CA ASN A 83 18.29 17.37 -3.01
C ASN A 83 16.77 17.70 -2.95
N PRO A 84 16.39 18.95 -2.70
CA PRO A 84 15.00 19.31 -2.42
C PRO A 84 14.07 19.18 -3.63
N GLU A 85 14.56 19.42 -4.85
CA GLU A 85 13.74 19.41 -6.07
C GLU A 85 13.40 18.00 -6.56
N ASN A 86 14.20 17.00 -6.19
CA ASN A 86 13.98 15.60 -6.57
C ASN A 86 13.51 14.73 -5.38
N THR A 87 13.07 15.37 -4.28
CA THR A 87 12.51 14.69 -3.11
C THR A 87 11.03 14.99 -2.98
N VAL A 88 10.20 14.00 -3.31
CA VAL A 88 8.74 14.09 -3.27
C VAL A 88 8.20 13.65 -1.91
N PHE A 89 7.37 14.49 -1.31
CA PHE A 89 6.59 14.21 -0.10
C PHE A 89 5.20 14.83 -0.22
N ASP A 90 4.32 14.56 0.74
CA ASP A 90 2.93 15.05 0.75
C ASP A 90 2.13 14.70 -0.53
N ALA A 91 2.54 13.68 -1.28
CA ALA A 91 1.83 13.21 -2.47
C ALA A 91 0.34 12.89 -2.19
N LYS A 92 0.03 12.47 -0.96
CA LYS A 92 -1.35 12.24 -0.51
C LYS A 92 -2.24 13.49 -0.48
N ARG A 93 -1.66 14.70 -0.43
CA ARG A 93 -2.41 15.95 -0.59
C ARG A 93 -2.82 16.20 -2.03
N LEU A 94 -2.05 15.68 -3.00
CA LEU A 94 -2.29 15.84 -4.44
C LEU A 94 -3.08 14.67 -5.06
N ILE A 95 -3.05 13.49 -4.45
CA ILE A 95 -3.69 12.29 -4.99
C ILE A 95 -5.18 12.50 -5.26
N GLY A 96 -5.65 12.07 -6.43
CA GLY A 96 -7.06 12.16 -6.83
C GLY A 96 -7.59 13.56 -7.13
N ARG A 97 -6.78 14.62 -7.02
CA ARG A 97 -7.20 16.01 -7.26
C ARG A 97 -6.96 16.46 -8.70
N ARG A 98 -7.65 17.53 -9.08
CA ARG A 98 -7.44 18.22 -10.37
C ARG A 98 -6.42 19.34 -10.21
N TRP A 99 -5.77 19.68 -11.31
CA TRP A 99 -4.79 20.76 -11.35
C TRP A 99 -5.37 22.08 -10.84
N HIS A 100 -6.55 22.46 -11.32
CA HIS A 100 -7.22 23.71 -10.94
C HIS A 100 -7.94 23.67 -9.58
N ASP A 101 -7.82 22.59 -8.79
CA ASP A 101 -8.37 22.59 -7.43
C ASP A 101 -7.64 23.66 -6.58
N PRO A 102 -8.35 24.55 -5.86
CA PRO A 102 -7.72 25.62 -5.08
C PRO A 102 -6.69 25.11 -4.07
N SER A 103 -6.95 23.94 -3.46
CA SER A 103 -5.99 23.32 -2.54
C SER A 103 -4.71 22.87 -3.23
N VAL A 104 -4.79 22.39 -4.49
CA VAL A 104 -3.59 22.01 -5.26
C VAL A 104 -2.79 23.25 -5.59
N GLN A 105 -3.44 24.31 -6.09
CA GLN A 105 -2.77 25.56 -6.43
C GLN A 105 -2.10 26.21 -5.22
N GLN A 106 -2.73 26.14 -4.05
CA GLN A 106 -2.11 26.61 -2.82
C GLN A 106 -0.92 25.73 -2.39
N ASP A 107 -1.07 24.40 -2.44
CA ASP A 107 -0.02 23.48 -1.98
C ASP A 107 1.25 23.59 -2.84
N ILE A 108 1.12 23.70 -4.17
CA ILE A 108 2.28 23.76 -5.08
C ILE A 108 3.15 25.02 -4.90
N GLU A 109 2.65 26.07 -4.25
CA GLU A 109 3.45 27.24 -3.88
C GLU A 109 4.48 26.94 -2.78
N PHE A 110 4.26 25.89 -2.00
CA PHE A 110 5.11 25.53 -0.85
C PHE A 110 5.92 24.24 -1.07
N LEU A 111 5.71 23.54 -2.19
CA LEU A 111 6.44 22.31 -2.50
C LEU A 111 7.77 22.65 -3.19
N PRO A 112 8.90 22.06 -2.76
CA PRO A 112 10.21 22.35 -3.35
C PRO A 112 10.42 21.63 -4.70
N PHE A 113 9.72 20.53 -4.94
CA PHE A 113 9.76 19.82 -6.20
C PHE A 113 8.76 20.41 -7.20
N LYS A 114 9.12 20.39 -8.47
CA LYS A 114 8.29 20.96 -9.53
C LYS A 114 7.04 20.12 -9.77
N VAL A 115 5.87 20.77 -9.75
CA VAL A 115 4.59 20.15 -10.10
C VAL A 115 4.09 20.73 -11.42
N VAL A 116 3.73 19.86 -12.36
CA VAL A 116 3.28 20.23 -13.71
C VAL A 116 1.87 19.71 -13.98
N GLU A 117 1.14 20.43 -14.82
CA GLU A 117 -0.15 19.95 -15.34
C GLU A 117 0.07 18.97 -16.49
N LYS A 118 -0.58 17.81 -16.41
CA LYS A 118 -0.74 16.90 -17.55
C LYS A 118 -2.22 16.57 -17.69
N LYS A 119 -2.79 16.95 -18.84
CA LYS A 119 -4.24 16.99 -19.09
C LYS A 119 -4.95 17.90 -18.09
N THR A 120 -5.44 17.35 -16.98
CA THR A 120 -6.15 18.12 -15.92
C THR A 120 -5.67 17.76 -14.52
N LYS A 121 -4.53 17.08 -14.41
CA LYS A 121 -3.99 16.52 -13.16
C LYS A 121 -2.58 17.03 -12.89
N SER A 122 -2.22 17.09 -11.62
CA SER A 122 -0.88 17.41 -11.15
C SER A 122 0.04 16.19 -11.24
N TYR A 123 1.27 16.40 -11.70
CA TYR A 123 2.35 15.43 -11.75
C TYR A 123 3.60 16.05 -11.15
N ALA A 124 4.37 15.29 -10.36
CA ALA A 124 5.70 15.71 -9.93
C ALA A 124 6.68 15.49 -11.09
N GLN A 125 7.42 16.53 -11.48
CA GLN A 125 8.48 16.45 -12.48
C GLN A 125 9.83 16.32 -11.77
N ILE A 126 10.51 15.21 -11.98
CA ILE A 126 11.70 14.80 -11.21
C ILE A 126 12.82 14.41 -12.17
N ASP A 127 14.04 14.83 -11.88
CA ASP A 127 15.25 14.28 -12.50
C ASP A 127 15.54 12.91 -11.86
N VAL A 128 15.56 11.87 -12.68
CA VAL A 128 15.79 10.48 -12.24
C VAL A 128 17.20 10.01 -12.54
N GLY A 129 18.14 10.94 -12.71
CA GLY A 129 19.53 10.65 -13.03
C GLY A 129 19.77 10.40 -14.52
N GLY A 130 21.04 10.36 -14.92
CA GLY A 130 21.44 10.14 -16.31
C GLY A 130 20.94 11.20 -17.30
N GLY A 131 20.60 12.40 -16.81
CA GLY A 131 20.04 13.49 -17.59
C GLY A 131 18.58 13.29 -18.02
N GLN A 132 17.85 12.37 -17.38
CA GLN A 132 16.47 12.07 -17.71
C GLN A 132 15.50 12.72 -16.72
N THR A 133 14.56 13.50 -17.24
CA THR A 133 13.43 14.01 -16.46
C THR A 133 12.20 13.16 -16.70
N LYS A 134 11.55 12.70 -15.61
CA LYS A 134 10.28 11.97 -15.64
C LYS A 134 9.18 12.74 -14.93
N THR A 135 7.93 12.43 -15.28
CA THR A 135 6.76 12.97 -14.60
C THR A 135 5.99 11.84 -13.93
N PHE A 136 5.79 11.93 -12.61
CA PHE A 136 5.09 10.94 -11.81
C PHE A 136 3.75 11.48 -11.31
N ALA A 137 2.69 10.72 -11.51
CA ALA A 137 1.41 10.96 -10.87
C ALA A 137 1.54 10.75 -9.35
N PRO A 138 0.76 11.46 -8.52
CA PRO A 138 0.78 11.26 -7.07
C PRO A 138 0.51 9.81 -6.62
N LYS A 139 -0.23 9.04 -7.41
CA LYS A 139 -0.48 7.61 -7.14
C LYS A 139 0.71 6.71 -7.47
N GLU A 140 1.58 7.08 -8.41
CA GLU A 140 2.84 6.35 -8.66
C GLU A 140 3.79 6.55 -7.49
N ILE A 141 3.94 7.79 -7.01
CA ILE A 141 4.71 8.09 -5.80
C ILE A 141 4.14 7.34 -4.59
N SER A 142 2.81 7.33 -4.44
CA SER A 142 2.16 6.56 -3.38
C SER A 142 2.36 5.05 -3.53
N ALA A 143 2.43 4.53 -4.76
CA ALA A 143 2.69 3.12 -5.03
C ALA A 143 4.11 2.73 -4.62
N VAL A 144 5.11 3.56 -4.89
CA VAL A 144 6.50 3.36 -4.41
C VAL A 144 6.53 3.24 -2.88
N VAL A 145 5.80 4.09 -2.17
CA VAL A 145 5.65 3.99 -0.70
C VAL A 145 4.96 2.69 -0.28
N LEU A 146 3.93 2.24 -1.01
CA LEU A 146 3.24 0.97 -0.76
C LEU A 146 4.12 -0.25 -1.05
N ILE A 147 5.03 -0.18 -2.02
CA ILE A 147 6.01 -1.23 -2.32
C ILE A 147 6.96 -1.39 -1.14
N LYS A 148 7.54 -0.29 -0.62
CA LYS A 148 8.38 -0.35 0.58
C LYS A 148 7.63 -0.88 1.81
N MET A 149 6.35 -0.53 1.97
CA MET A 149 5.48 -1.11 3.02
C MET A 149 5.27 -2.62 2.85
N LYS A 150 5.05 -3.08 1.61
CA LYS A 150 4.91 -4.49 1.25
C LYS A 150 6.19 -5.28 1.54
N GLU A 151 7.35 -4.70 1.23
CA GLU A 151 8.66 -5.28 1.51
C GLU A 151 8.93 -5.38 3.01
N ASN A 152 8.65 -4.31 3.78
CA ASN A 152 8.78 -4.33 5.23
C ASN A 152 7.91 -5.42 5.85
N ALA A 153 6.71 -5.66 5.29
CA ALA A 153 5.79 -6.70 5.74
C ALA A 153 6.13 -8.12 5.24
N TYR A 154 7.30 -8.32 4.61
CA TYR A 154 7.74 -9.64 4.18
C TYR A 154 8.08 -10.53 5.38
N LEU A 155 7.22 -11.51 5.64
CA LEU A 155 7.37 -12.47 6.74
C LEU A 155 7.79 -13.85 6.23
N GLY A 156 8.73 -13.89 5.29
CA GLY A 156 9.20 -15.12 4.63
C GLY A 156 8.31 -15.61 3.47
N LYS A 157 7.29 -14.84 3.09
CA LYS A 157 6.39 -15.13 1.94
C LYS A 157 6.01 -13.83 1.23
N LYS A 158 5.84 -13.90 -0.10
CA LYS A 158 5.38 -12.76 -0.91
C LYS A 158 4.00 -12.30 -0.42
N VAL A 159 3.88 -11.01 -0.14
CA VAL A 159 2.62 -10.34 0.18
C VAL A 159 1.97 -9.88 -1.12
N THR A 160 0.72 -10.26 -1.35
CA THR A 160 -0.03 -9.94 -2.58
C THR A 160 -1.38 -9.29 -2.34
N HIS A 161 -1.85 -9.26 -1.08
CA HIS A 161 -3.16 -8.75 -0.71
C HIS A 161 -3.04 -7.72 0.40
N ALA A 162 -3.81 -6.63 0.31
CA ALA A 162 -3.78 -5.58 1.32
C ALA A 162 -5.16 -4.97 1.60
N VAL A 163 -5.31 -4.45 2.82
CA VAL A 163 -6.33 -3.45 3.20
C VAL A 163 -5.60 -2.11 3.34
N VAL A 164 -6.08 -1.07 2.66
CA VAL A 164 -5.42 0.24 2.64
C VAL A 164 -6.33 1.32 3.23
N THR A 165 -5.80 2.16 4.13
CA THR A 165 -6.60 3.20 4.78
C THR A 165 -6.68 4.50 3.96
N VAL A 166 -7.84 5.15 3.97
CA VAL A 166 -8.06 6.51 3.45
C VAL A 166 -8.75 7.38 4.50
N PRO A 167 -8.55 8.71 4.48
CA PRO A 167 -9.39 9.64 5.23
C PRO A 167 -10.89 9.37 5.02
N ALA A 168 -11.70 9.54 6.05
CA ALA A 168 -13.15 9.31 5.93
C ALA A 168 -13.76 10.26 4.89
N TYR A 169 -13.27 11.50 4.83
CA TYR A 169 -13.75 12.52 3.91
C TYR A 169 -13.11 12.48 2.51
N PHE A 170 -12.29 11.46 2.20
CA PHE A 170 -11.83 11.26 0.82
C PHE A 170 -13.01 11.04 -0.11
N ASN A 171 -12.97 11.76 -1.23
CA ASN A 171 -13.94 11.60 -2.29
C ASN A 171 -13.68 10.35 -3.15
N ASP A 172 -14.59 10.10 -4.08
CA ASP A 172 -14.52 8.95 -4.99
C ASP A 172 -13.20 8.92 -5.78
N ALA A 173 -12.79 10.05 -6.37
CA ALA A 173 -11.55 10.14 -7.15
C ALA A 173 -10.29 9.84 -6.32
N GLN A 174 -10.25 10.28 -5.07
CA GLN A 174 -9.16 10.04 -4.13
C GLN A 174 -9.12 8.57 -3.65
N ARG A 175 -10.28 7.98 -3.38
CA ARG A 175 -10.41 6.55 -3.02
C ARG A 175 -9.93 5.66 -4.15
N GLN A 176 -10.42 5.92 -5.36
CA GLN A 176 -10.01 5.17 -6.55
C GLN A 176 -8.52 5.35 -6.83
N ALA A 177 -7.98 6.57 -6.78
CA ALA A 177 -6.55 6.79 -6.99
C ALA A 177 -5.66 6.09 -5.94
N THR A 178 -6.13 5.97 -4.69
CA THR A 178 -5.43 5.19 -3.65
C THR A 178 -5.49 3.69 -3.92
N LYS A 179 -6.63 3.19 -4.41
CA LYS A 179 -6.78 1.80 -4.83
C LYS A 179 -5.86 1.47 -6.01
N ASP A 180 -5.81 2.36 -7.01
CA ASP A 180 -4.89 2.26 -8.15
C ASP A 180 -3.42 2.22 -7.70
N ALA A 181 -3.04 3.03 -6.71
CA ALA A 181 -1.69 3.01 -6.16
C ALA A 181 -1.33 1.63 -5.59
N GLY A 182 -2.28 0.97 -4.92
CA GLY A 182 -2.10 -0.41 -4.48
C GLY A 182 -1.95 -1.39 -5.65
N THR A 183 -2.74 -1.22 -6.71
CA THR A 183 -2.59 -2.04 -7.93
C THR A 183 -1.21 -1.85 -8.59
N ILE A 184 -0.74 -0.61 -8.71
CA ILE A 184 0.61 -0.30 -9.23
C ILE A 184 1.70 -0.94 -8.36
N ALA A 185 1.47 -1.04 -7.04
CA ALA A 185 2.37 -1.68 -6.09
C ALA A 185 2.30 -3.23 -6.09
N ASP A 186 1.62 -3.86 -7.07
CA ASP A 186 1.36 -5.31 -7.11
C ASP A 186 0.65 -5.81 -5.83
N LEU A 187 -0.35 -5.05 -5.37
CA LEU A 187 -1.24 -5.43 -4.28
C LEU A 187 -2.68 -5.53 -4.77
N ASN A 188 -3.30 -6.67 -4.51
CA ASN A 188 -4.75 -6.80 -4.55
C ASN A 188 -5.36 -6.09 -3.34
N VAL A 189 -5.84 -4.86 -3.56
CA VAL A 189 -6.50 -4.05 -2.53
C VAL A 189 -7.90 -4.60 -2.27
N MET A 190 -8.01 -5.47 -1.27
CA MET A 190 -9.24 -6.16 -0.89
C MET A 190 -10.29 -5.22 -0.29
N ARG A 191 -9.82 -4.20 0.42
CA ARG A 191 -10.67 -3.20 1.05
C ARG A 191 -9.95 -1.86 1.16
N ILE A 192 -10.67 -0.80 0.82
CA ILE A 192 -10.37 0.56 1.26
C ILE A 192 -11.16 0.81 2.55
N ILE A 193 -10.46 1.11 3.64
CA ILE A 193 -11.09 1.37 4.94
C ILE A 193 -10.88 2.82 5.36
N ASN A 194 -11.89 3.42 5.98
CA ASN A 194 -11.76 4.76 6.54
C ASN A 194 -10.82 4.74 7.76
N LYS A 195 -9.90 5.70 7.84
CA LYS A 195 -8.95 5.84 8.96
C LYS A 195 -9.62 5.82 10.34
N PRO A 196 -10.66 6.64 10.63
CA PRO A 196 -11.29 6.62 11.94
C PRO A 196 -12.02 5.30 12.23
N THR A 197 -12.54 4.63 11.20
CA THR A 197 -13.12 3.29 11.30
C THR A 197 -12.06 2.25 11.69
N ALA A 198 -10.88 2.27 11.06
CA ALA A 198 -9.78 1.39 11.41
C ALA A 198 -9.27 1.66 12.85
N ALA A 199 -9.19 2.92 13.26
CA ALA A 199 -8.85 3.31 14.63
C ALA A 199 -9.90 2.81 15.64
N ALA A 200 -11.18 2.88 15.30
CA ALA A 200 -12.25 2.34 16.14
C ALA A 200 -12.14 0.81 16.30
N ILE A 201 -11.82 0.07 15.23
CA ILE A 201 -11.56 -1.37 15.30
C ILE A 201 -10.39 -1.65 16.25
N ALA A 202 -9.27 -0.93 16.10
CA ALA A 202 -8.12 -1.09 16.98
C ALA A 202 -8.45 -0.80 18.45
N TYR A 203 -9.34 0.16 18.73
CA TYR A 203 -9.82 0.44 20.08
C TYR A 203 -10.77 -0.63 20.63
N GLY A 204 -11.69 -1.11 19.79
CA GLY A 204 -12.86 -1.90 20.22
C GLY A 204 -12.71 -3.41 20.13
N LEU A 205 -11.67 -3.94 19.47
CA LEU A 205 -11.53 -5.39 19.20
C LEU A 205 -11.60 -6.25 20.48
N ASP A 206 -10.91 -5.83 21.53
CA ASP A 206 -10.83 -6.53 22.81
C ASP A 206 -11.84 -6.04 23.85
N LYS A 207 -12.69 -5.07 23.48
CA LYS A 207 -13.69 -4.50 24.39
C LYS A 207 -14.95 -5.37 24.40
N ARG A 208 -15.48 -5.58 25.61
CA ARG A 208 -16.71 -6.36 25.89
C ARG A 208 -17.67 -5.60 26.80
N GLU A 209 -17.59 -4.27 26.77
CA GLU A 209 -18.23 -3.38 27.74
C GLU A 209 -19.66 -2.95 27.33
N GLY A 210 -20.36 -3.79 26.55
CA GLY A 210 -21.69 -3.49 25.98
C GLY A 210 -21.64 -2.40 24.91
N GLU A 211 -22.81 -1.92 24.49
CA GLU A 211 -22.95 -0.87 23.47
C GLU A 211 -22.36 0.47 23.96
N LYS A 212 -21.45 1.06 23.16
CA LYS A 212 -20.82 2.35 23.44
C LYS A 212 -20.76 3.23 22.21
N ASN A 213 -21.05 4.51 22.40
CA ASN A 213 -20.78 5.54 21.41
C ASN A 213 -19.37 6.11 21.61
N ILE A 214 -18.60 6.17 20.54
CA ILE A 214 -17.19 6.59 20.52
C ILE A 214 -17.02 7.68 19.48
N LEU A 215 -16.36 8.76 19.87
CA LEU A 215 -15.92 9.80 18.97
C LEU A 215 -14.44 9.59 18.64
N VAL A 216 -14.15 9.34 17.37
CA VAL A 216 -12.78 9.29 16.85
C VAL A 216 -12.44 10.66 16.25
N PHE A 217 -11.40 11.28 16.78
CA PHE A 217 -10.86 12.55 16.31
C PHE A 217 -9.46 12.29 15.73
N ASP A 218 -9.33 12.28 14.41
CA ASP A 218 -8.09 11.99 13.69
C ASP A 218 -7.56 13.27 13.04
N LEU A 219 -6.54 13.87 13.65
CA LEU A 219 -5.81 15.02 13.11
C LEU A 219 -4.39 14.58 12.74
N GLY A 220 -4.22 14.17 11.49
CA GLY A 220 -2.94 13.75 10.94
C GLY A 220 -2.16 14.89 10.26
N GLY A 221 -1.00 14.55 9.67
CA GLY A 221 -0.11 15.54 9.04
C GLY A 221 -0.65 16.27 7.81
N GLY A 222 -1.82 15.90 7.28
CA GLY A 222 -2.45 16.64 6.19
C GLY A 222 -3.94 16.38 5.98
N THR A 223 -4.58 15.66 6.89
CA THR A 223 -6.01 15.31 6.82
C THR A 223 -6.61 15.40 8.20
N PHE A 224 -7.86 15.85 8.29
CA PHE A 224 -8.61 15.93 9.53
C PHE A 224 -9.94 15.22 9.34
N ASP A 225 -10.21 14.22 10.17
CA ASP A 225 -11.45 13.44 10.16
C ASP A 225 -12.04 13.38 11.58
N VAL A 226 -13.37 13.50 11.66
CA VAL A 226 -14.11 13.21 12.89
C VAL A 226 -15.20 12.20 12.54
N SER A 227 -15.29 11.13 13.31
CA SER A 227 -16.34 10.14 13.15
C SER A 227 -16.90 9.73 14.49
N LEU A 228 -18.22 9.69 14.60
CA LEU A 228 -18.92 9.10 15.72
C LEU A 228 -19.27 7.66 15.32
N LEU A 229 -18.98 6.69 16.17
CA LEU A 229 -19.28 5.28 15.94
C LEU A 229 -19.98 4.69 17.16
N THR A 230 -20.84 3.71 16.93
CA THR A 230 -21.36 2.82 17.96
C THR A 230 -20.64 1.49 17.85
N ILE A 231 -20.06 1.03 18.96
CA ILE A 231 -19.41 -0.28 19.09
C ILE A 231 -20.27 -1.12 20.02
N ASP A 232 -20.64 -2.30 19.55
CA ASP A 232 -21.37 -3.30 20.33
C ASP A 232 -20.82 -4.69 20.01
N ASN A 233 -20.02 -5.24 20.94
CA ASN A 233 -19.50 -6.61 20.91
C ASN A 233 -18.99 -7.10 19.53
N GLY A 234 -18.11 -6.32 18.89
CA GLY A 234 -17.54 -6.66 17.58
C GLY A 234 -18.31 -6.08 16.38
N VAL A 235 -19.46 -5.45 16.62
CA VAL A 235 -20.19 -4.67 15.60
C VAL A 235 -19.79 -3.20 15.69
N PHE A 236 -19.26 -2.65 14.60
CA PHE A 236 -18.80 -1.27 14.48
C PHE A 236 -19.68 -0.54 13.46
N LYS A 237 -20.45 0.45 13.93
CA LYS A 237 -21.39 1.23 13.11
C LYS A 237 -21.00 2.69 13.12
N VAL A 238 -20.79 3.30 11.96
CA VAL A 238 -20.64 4.77 11.91
C VAL A 238 -22.01 5.42 12.14
N ALA A 239 -22.05 6.51 12.91
CA ALA A 239 -23.28 7.18 13.31
C ALA A 239 -24.14 7.60 12.10
N GLY A 240 -25.43 7.26 12.16
CA GLY A 240 -26.38 7.39 11.04
C GLY A 240 -26.93 6.05 10.52
N VAL A 241 -26.33 4.93 10.93
CA VAL A 241 -26.83 3.57 10.68
C VAL A 241 -27.96 3.26 11.68
N LEU A 242 -29.23 3.25 11.23
CA LEU A 242 -30.36 2.73 12.02
C LEU A 242 -30.34 1.20 12.01
N SER A 243 -30.39 0.56 13.18
CA SER A 243 -30.25 -0.90 13.32
C SER A 243 -31.53 -1.69 13.04
N GLY A 244 -31.34 -2.88 12.48
CA GLY A 244 -32.09 -4.09 12.81
C GLY A 244 -31.11 -5.11 13.39
N ASP A 245 -31.50 -5.81 14.46
CA ASP A 245 -30.68 -6.79 15.15
C ASP A 245 -30.48 -8.03 14.27
N GLN A 246 -29.27 -8.22 13.75
CA GLN A 246 -28.84 -9.51 13.21
C GLN A 246 -27.43 -9.83 13.68
N ASP A 247 -27.33 -10.81 14.58
CA ASP A 247 -26.11 -11.49 14.95
C ASP A 247 -25.45 -12.06 13.69
N THR A 248 -24.35 -11.44 13.26
CA THR A 248 -23.62 -11.81 12.04
C THR A 248 -22.10 -11.82 12.27
N GLY A 249 -21.63 -12.64 13.22
CA GLY A 249 -20.20 -12.96 13.42
C GLY A 249 -19.41 -11.98 14.30
N ASP A 250 -18.15 -12.34 14.60
CA ASP A 250 -17.30 -11.68 15.61
C ASP A 250 -16.83 -10.25 15.25
N LEU A 251 -16.83 -9.86 13.97
CA LEU A 251 -16.48 -8.51 13.50
C LEU A 251 -17.38 -8.10 12.33
N VAL A 252 -18.28 -7.14 12.57
CA VAL A 252 -19.16 -6.55 11.53
C VAL A 252 -18.85 -5.07 11.40
N LEU A 253 -18.66 -4.60 10.17
CA LEU A 253 -18.40 -3.19 9.88
C LEU A 253 -19.50 -2.60 8.99
N LEU A 254 -20.13 -1.53 9.50
CA LEU A 254 -21.12 -0.73 8.79
C LEU A 254 -20.60 0.71 8.67
N ASP A 255 -20.09 1.05 7.49
CA ASP A 255 -19.56 2.37 7.15
C ASP A 255 -20.58 3.18 6.32
N ILE A 256 -20.28 4.44 6.02
CA ILE A 256 -21.20 5.39 5.40
C ILE A 256 -20.57 6.20 4.26
N CYS A 257 -21.42 6.79 3.41
CA CYS A 257 -21.02 7.81 2.44
C CYS A 257 -20.67 9.13 3.13
N PRO A 258 -19.48 9.73 2.93
CA PRO A 258 -19.16 11.01 3.58
C PRO A 258 -19.88 12.22 2.94
N LEU A 259 -20.21 12.14 1.64
CA LEU A 259 -20.74 13.24 0.85
C LEU A 259 -22.06 12.85 0.21
N THR A 260 -22.93 13.85 -0.02
CA THR A 260 -24.17 13.61 -0.76
C THR A 260 -23.84 13.50 -2.24
N LEU A 261 -24.38 12.48 -2.90
CA LEU A 261 -24.20 12.22 -4.32
C LEU A 261 -25.49 12.55 -5.06
N GLY A 262 -25.35 13.18 -6.23
CA GLY A 262 -26.50 13.63 -7.00
C GLY A 262 -26.16 13.95 -8.45
N ILE A 263 -27.15 14.42 -9.18
CA ILE A 263 -26.99 14.86 -10.57
C ILE A 263 -27.43 16.30 -10.76
N GLU A 264 -26.92 16.92 -11.82
CA GLU A 264 -27.45 18.20 -12.31
C GLU A 264 -28.83 18.01 -12.95
N THR A 265 -29.76 18.87 -12.55
CA THR A 265 -31.08 19.00 -13.16
C THR A 265 -31.27 20.41 -13.72
N VAL A 266 -32.38 20.62 -14.44
CA VAL A 266 -32.70 21.90 -15.09
C VAL A 266 -32.53 23.06 -14.11
N GLY A 267 -31.83 24.12 -14.55
CA GLY A 267 -31.52 25.28 -13.71
C GLY A 267 -30.24 25.16 -12.88
N GLY A 268 -29.40 24.15 -13.10
CA GLY A 268 -28.13 23.98 -12.38
C GLY A 268 -28.32 23.55 -10.91
N VAL A 269 -29.47 22.94 -10.61
CA VAL A 269 -29.83 22.47 -9.27
C VAL A 269 -29.37 21.03 -9.09
N MET A 270 -28.81 20.72 -7.92
CA MET A 270 -28.40 19.37 -7.56
C MET A 270 -29.61 18.57 -7.05
N THR A 271 -30.00 17.53 -7.80
CA THR A 271 -30.95 16.52 -7.32
C THR A 271 -30.18 15.42 -6.59
N LYS A 272 -30.45 15.25 -5.30
CA LYS A 272 -29.76 14.33 -4.39
C LYS A 272 -30.31 12.91 -4.55
N LEU A 273 -29.45 11.92 -4.78
CA LEU A 273 -29.82 10.51 -4.92
C LEU A 273 -29.37 9.66 -3.73
N ILE A 274 -28.12 9.84 -3.29
CA ILE A 274 -27.58 9.19 -2.10
C ILE A 274 -27.15 10.30 -1.12
N PRO A 275 -27.90 10.54 -0.03
CA PRO A 275 -27.50 11.51 0.98
C PRO A 275 -26.19 11.12 1.70
N ARG A 276 -25.45 12.11 2.20
CA ARG A 276 -24.35 11.85 3.16
C ARG A 276 -24.86 11.02 4.34
N ASN A 277 -23.95 10.27 4.92
CA ASN A 277 -24.15 9.32 6.02
C ASN A 277 -25.04 8.12 5.67
N THR A 278 -25.37 7.90 4.39
CA THR A 278 -26.03 6.67 3.96
C THR A 278 -25.07 5.49 4.10
N VAL A 279 -25.55 4.40 4.71
CA VAL A 279 -24.79 3.15 4.90
C VAL A 279 -24.31 2.59 3.56
N VAL A 280 -23.08 2.07 3.51
CA VAL A 280 -22.52 1.37 2.36
C VAL A 280 -22.34 -0.13 2.62
N PRO A 281 -22.53 -1.00 1.61
CA PRO A 281 -22.86 -0.69 0.21
C PRO A 281 -24.33 -0.28 0.05
N THR A 282 -24.64 0.52 -0.97
CA THR A 282 -26.02 0.99 -1.21
C THR A 282 -26.31 1.22 -2.68
N LYS A 283 -27.59 1.16 -3.03
CA LYS A 283 -28.10 1.36 -4.39
C LYS A 283 -29.36 2.20 -4.38
N LYS A 284 -29.40 3.22 -5.24
CA LYS A 284 -30.56 4.10 -5.44
C LYS A 284 -30.78 4.35 -6.93
N SER A 285 -32.03 4.28 -7.37
CA SER A 285 -32.43 4.53 -8.75
C SER A 285 -33.51 5.60 -8.78
N GLN A 286 -33.45 6.47 -9.77
CA GLN A 286 -34.46 7.50 -9.99
C GLN A 286 -34.68 7.70 -11.49
N ILE A 287 -35.95 7.90 -11.86
CA ILE A 287 -36.34 8.14 -13.26
C ILE A 287 -36.32 9.63 -13.53
N PHE A 288 -35.68 9.99 -14.63
CA PHE A 288 -35.63 11.31 -15.23
C PHE A 288 -36.21 11.24 -16.65
N SER A 289 -36.39 12.40 -17.28
CA SER A 289 -36.87 12.49 -18.66
C SER A 289 -36.14 13.57 -19.45
N THR A 290 -36.40 13.64 -20.75
CA THR A 290 -35.83 14.66 -21.65
C THR A 290 -36.41 16.04 -21.34
N ALA A 291 -35.58 17.06 -21.52
CA ALA A 291 -35.94 18.46 -21.31
C ALA A 291 -36.54 19.11 -22.57
N PHE A 292 -36.30 18.53 -23.75
CA PHE A 292 -36.75 19.05 -25.04
C PHE A 292 -37.37 17.95 -25.91
N ASP A 293 -38.27 18.35 -26.81
CA ASP A 293 -38.89 17.45 -27.77
C ASP A 293 -37.84 16.84 -28.71
N ASN A 294 -37.96 15.55 -28.97
CA ASN A 294 -37.08 14.78 -29.86
C ASN A 294 -35.59 14.86 -29.49
N GLN A 295 -35.28 15.06 -28.21
CA GLN A 295 -33.90 15.10 -27.70
C GLN A 295 -33.22 13.73 -27.90
N PRO A 296 -32.17 13.63 -28.75
CA PRO A 296 -31.55 12.35 -29.11
C PRO A 296 -30.51 11.85 -28.07
N THR A 297 -30.05 12.76 -27.21
CA THR A 297 -28.98 12.53 -26.23
C THR A 297 -29.31 13.20 -24.90
N VAL A 298 -29.16 12.48 -23.79
CA VAL A 298 -29.28 13.00 -22.43
C VAL A 298 -27.91 13.00 -21.76
N THR A 299 -27.39 14.18 -21.45
CA THR A 299 -26.13 14.35 -20.71
C THR A 299 -26.39 14.31 -19.21
N ILE A 300 -25.70 13.42 -18.52
CA ILE A 300 -25.80 13.23 -17.07
C ILE A 300 -24.49 13.68 -16.45
N LYS A 301 -24.57 14.73 -15.63
CA LYS A 301 -23.46 15.23 -14.83
C LYS A 301 -23.65 14.83 -13.38
N VAL A 302 -22.66 14.15 -12.82
CA VAL A 302 -22.68 13.58 -11.47
C VAL A 302 -21.83 14.44 -10.54
N TYR A 303 -22.36 14.78 -9.38
CA TYR A 303 -21.73 15.65 -8.40
C TYR A 303 -21.70 15.00 -7.01
N GLU A 304 -20.72 15.42 -6.23
CA GLU A 304 -20.66 15.20 -4.79
C GLU A 304 -20.60 16.54 -4.05
N GLY A 305 -21.33 16.65 -2.95
CA GLY A 305 -21.34 17.83 -2.10
C GLY A 305 -22.70 18.15 -1.50
N GLN A 306 -22.77 19.17 -0.64
CA GLN A 306 -23.98 19.49 0.13
C GLN A 306 -24.74 20.70 -0.41
N GLN A 307 -24.15 21.45 -1.35
CA GLN A 307 -24.71 22.70 -1.82
C GLN A 307 -25.94 22.44 -2.72
N PRO A 308 -26.94 23.34 -2.70
CA PRO A 308 -28.12 23.19 -3.53
C PRO A 308 -27.84 23.35 -5.03
N LEU A 309 -26.81 24.13 -5.40
CA LEU A 309 -26.43 24.39 -6.79
C LEU A 309 -25.20 23.55 -7.19
N THR A 310 -25.21 23.00 -8.40
CA THR A 310 -24.16 22.09 -8.89
C THR A 310 -22.80 22.76 -9.05
N LYS A 311 -22.78 24.05 -9.41
CA LYS A 311 -21.55 24.86 -9.55
C LYS A 311 -20.72 24.96 -8.27
N ASP A 312 -21.36 24.79 -7.10
CA ASP A 312 -20.72 24.90 -5.79
C ASP A 312 -20.42 23.51 -5.19
N ASN A 313 -20.62 22.44 -5.98
CA ASN A 313 -20.31 21.06 -5.63
C ASN A 313 -19.19 20.53 -6.53
N HIS A 314 -18.56 19.42 -6.13
CA HIS A 314 -17.50 18.83 -6.90
C HIS A 314 -18.07 17.95 -8.01
N LEU A 315 -17.69 18.24 -9.26
CA LEU A 315 -18.08 17.44 -10.42
C LEU A 315 -17.28 16.14 -10.45
N LEU A 316 -17.94 15.01 -10.25
CA LEU A 316 -17.31 13.69 -10.33
C LEU A 316 -17.10 13.25 -11.79
N GLY A 317 -18.09 13.46 -12.66
CA GLY A 317 -18.01 13.06 -14.06
C GLY A 317 -19.24 13.41 -14.87
N THR A 318 -19.12 13.25 -16.19
CA THR A 318 -20.17 13.53 -17.17
C THR A 318 -20.22 12.40 -18.19
N PHE A 319 -21.42 11.97 -18.57
CA PHE A 319 -21.60 10.99 -19.64
C PHE A 319 -22.91 11.20 -20.39
N ASP A 320 -22.93 10.76 -21.64
CA ASP A 320 -24.05 10.93 -22.55
C ASP A 320 -24.78 9.60 -22.78
N LEU A 321 -26.08 9.59 -22.54
CA LEU A 321 -26.97 8.53 -23.01
C LEU A 321 -27.51 8.93 -24.38
N THR A 322 -26.94 8.35 -25.43
CA THR A 322 -27.32 8.59 -26.83
C THR A 322 -28.36 7.57 -27.31
N GLY A 323 -28.98 7.84 -28.46
CA GLY A 323 -29.91 6.90 -29.09
C GLY A 323 -31.30 6.93 -28.45
N ILE A 324 -31.70 8.06 -27.88
CA ILE A 324 -33.06 8.26 -27.38
C ILE A 324 -34.01 8.44 -28.58
N PRO A 325 -35.08 7.64 -28.71
CA PRO A 325 -36.03 7.79 -29.81
C PRO A 325 -36.73 9.17 -29.80
N PRO A 326 -37.11 9.71 -30.97
CA PRO A 326 -37.91 10.93 -31.04
C PRO A 326 -39.23 10.79 -30.29
N ALA A 327 -39.42 11.59 -29.25
CA ALA A 327 -40.62 11.66 -28.45
C ALA A 327 -40.80 13.08 -27.85
N PRO A 328 -42.03 13.49 -27.49
CA PRO A 328 -42.24 14.72 -26.74
C PRO A 328 -41.43 14.74 -25.43
N CYS A 329 -41.02 15.93 -24.98
CA CYS A 329 -40.35 16.10 -23.69
C CYS A 329 -41.19 15.50 -22.55
N GLY A 330 -40.52 14.95 -21.53
CA GLY A 330 -41.21 14.29 -20.41
C GLY A 330 -41.67 12.84 -20.68
N VAL A 331 -41.64 12.35 -21.93
CA VAL A 331 -42.07 10.99 -22.28
C VAL A 331 -40.97 9.94 -22.10
N PRO A 332 -39.71 10.13 -22.57
CA PRO A 332 -38.65 9.15 -22.37
C PRO A 332 -38.40 8.90 -20.87
N GLN A 333 -38.25 7.63 -20.48
CA GLN A 333 -38.03 7.24 -19.08
C GLN A 333 -36.58 6.81 -18.88
N ILE A 334 -35.75 7.75 -18.43
CA ILE A 334 -34.32 7.55 -18.22
C ILE A 334 -34.09 7.21 -16.74
N GLU A 335 -33.90 5.93 -16.43
CA GLU A 335 -33.55 5.49 -15.08
C GLU A 335 -32.04 5.66 -14.84
N VAL A 336 -31.69 6.56 -13.92
CA VAL A 336 -30.32 6.73 -13.45
C VAL A 336 -30.18 6.00 -12.11
N THR A 337 -29.20 5.12 -12.02
CA THR A 337 -28.93 4.26 -10.87
C THR A 337 -27.54 4.54 -10.33
N PHE A 338 -27.46 4.89 -9.05
CA PHE A 338 -26.25 5.06 -8.29
C PHE A 338 -26.04 3.82 -7.44
N GLU A 339 -24.88 3.20 -7.57
CA GLU A 339 -24.47 2.04 -6.78
C GLU A 339 -23.11 2.35 -6.17
N MET A 340 -23.03 2.30 -4.84
CA MET A 340 -21.80 2.53 -4.10
C MET A 340 -21.39 1.24 -3.40
N ASP A 341 -20.16 0.81 -3.65
CA ASP A 341 -19.63 -0.45 -3.13
C ASP A 341 -19.13 -0.32 -1.68
N VAL A 342 -18.59 -1.43 -1.15
CA VAL A 342 -18.04 -1.53 0.21
C VAL A 342 -16.75 -0.72 0.44
N ASN A 343 -16.14 -0.18 -0.62
CA ASN A 343 -14.96 0.70 -0.58
C ASN A 343 -15.36 2.19 -0.63
N GLY A 344 -16.66 2.47 -0.81
CA GLY A 344 -17.18 3.82 -1.04
C GLY A 344 -16.91 4.33 -2.45
N ILE A 345 -16.77 3.43 -3.44
CA ILE A 345 -16.56 3.78 -4.85
C ILE A 345 -17.89 3.73 -5.60
N LEU A 346 -18.17 4.76 -6.39
CA LEU A 346 -19.44 4.99 -7.07
C LEU A 346 -19.46 4.44 -8.51
N ARG A 347 -20.53 3.71 -8.84
CA ARG A 347 -20.91 3.31 -10.19
C ARG A 347 -22.25 3.94 -10.54
N VAL A 348 -22.35 4.60 -11.71
CA VAL A 348 -23.59 5.26 -12.16
C VAL A 348 -24.05 4.73 -13.51
N THR A 349 -25.20 4.08 -13.54
CA THR A 349 -25.75 3.54 -14.80
C THR A 349 -26.99 4.31 -15.22
N ALA A 350 -27.12 4.61 -16.51
CA ALA A 350 -28.34 5.18 -17.08
C ALA A 350 -28.97 4.23 -18.10
N GLU A 351 -30.28 4.02 -17.98
CA GLU A 351 -31.04 3.14 -18.85
C GLU A 351 -32.28 3.87 -19.35
N ASP A 352 -32.47 3.91 -20.66
CA ASP A 352 -33.78 4.22 -21.23
C ASP A 352 -34.69 2.98 -21.10
N LYS A 353 -35.72 3.06 -20.26
CA LYS A 353 -36.66 1.96 -20.01
C LYS A 353 -37.46 1.57 -21.25
N GLY A 354 -37.67 2.49 -22.20
CA GLY A 354 -38.44 2.22 -23.42
C GLY A 354 -37.68 1.34 -24.40
N THR A 355 -36.45 1.74 -24.73
CA THR A 355 -35.59 1.00 -25.67
C THR A 355 -34.77 -0.11 -25.01
N ARG A 356 -34.68 -0.11 -23.67
CA ARG A 356 -33.70 -0.87 -22.89
C ARG A 356 -32.25 -0.56 -23.30
N ASN A 357 -32.02 0.55 -23.99
CA ASN A 357 -30.69 1.04 -24.27
C ASN A 357 -30.06 1.47 -22.94
N LYS A 358 -28.91 0.87 -22.62
CA LYS A 358 -28.17 1.14 -21.39
C LYS A 358 -26.85 1.77 -21.77
N ASN A 359 -26.57 2.92 -21.18
CA ASN A 359 -25.21 3.41 -21.10
C ASN A 359 -24.80 3.45 -19.63
N LYS A 360 -23.65 2.88 -19.32
CA LYS A 360 -23.14 2.85 -17.95
C LYS A 360 -21.84 3.60 -17.90
N ILE A 361 -21.70 4.44 -16.90
CA ILE A 361 -20.40 4.91 -16.46
C ILE A 361 -20.15 4.18 -15.13
N THR A 362 -19.05 3.45 -15.01
CA THR A 362 -18.46 3.45 -13.67
C THR A 362 -17.98 4.88 -13.53
N ILE A 363 -18.26 5.63 -12.46
CA ILE A 363 -17.64 6.98 -12.28
C ILE A 363 -16.14 6.76 -11.96
N THR A 364 -15.48 5.93 -12.76
CA THR A 364 -14.10 6.05 -13.14
C THR A 364 -14.06 7.30 -14.00
N ASN A 365 -13.30 8.28 -13.55
CA ASN A 365 -13.09 9.57 -14.21
C ASN A 365 -12.42 9.34 -15.59
N ASP A 366 -13.15 8.84 -16.59
CA ASP A 366 -12.61 8.24 -17.83
C ASP A 366 -11.86 9.23 -18.73
N GLN A 367 -12.06 10.54 -18.55
CA GLN A 367 -11.26 11.53 -19.29
C GLN A 367 -9.89 11.77 -18.65
N ASN A 368 -9.67 11.32 -17.41
CA ASN A 368 -8.45 11.58 -16.64
C ASN A 368 -7.91 10.38 -15.85
N HIS A 369 -8.52 9.20 -15.94
CA HIS A 369 -8.02 7.96 -15.38
C HIS A 369 -6.93 7.37 -16.28
N LEU A 370 -6.08 6.55 -15.69
CA LEU A 370 -5.10 5.78 -16.43
C LEU A 370 -5.83 4.62 -17.07
N THR A 371 -5.60 4.39 -18.35
CA THR A 371 -6.12 3.17 -18.98
C THR A 371 -5.46 1.94 -18.34
N PRO A 372 -6.02 0.73 -18.48
CA PRO A 372 -5.34 -0.49 -18.05
C PRO A 372 -3.90 -0.56 -18.56
N GLU A 373 -3.64 -0.08 -19.79
CA GLU A 373 -2.31 -0.01 -20.38
C GLU A 373 -1.40 1.01 -19.67
N ASP A 374 -1.93 2.16 -19.24
CA ASP A 374 -1.18 3.11 -18.42
C ASP A 374 -0.83 2.51 -17.05
N ILE A 375 -1.75 1.77 -16.43
CA ILE A 375 -1.50 1.07 -15.15
C ILE A 375 -0.45 -0.02 -15.35
N GLU A 376 -0.55 -0.81 -16.40
CA GLU A 376 0.41 -1.87 -16.74
C GLU A 376 1.81 -1.29 -16.97
N ARG A 377 1.94 -0.17 -17.72
CA ARG A 377 3.21 0.54 -17.84
C ARG A 377 3.77 0.94 -16.48
N MET A 378 2.93 1.46 -15.59
CA MET A 378 3.36 1.88 -14.24
C MET A 378 3.74 0.69 -13.36
N VAL A 379 3.04 -0.44 -13.48
CA VAL A 379 3.43 -1.69 -12.80
C VAL A 379 4.81 -2.12 -13.28
N ASN A 380 5.05 -2.13 -14.60
CA ASN A 380 6.36 -2.49 -15.16
C ASN A 380 7.48 -1.54 -14.71
N ASP A 381 7.21 -0.23 -14.67
CA ASP A 381 8.16 0.76 -14.15
C ASP A 381 8.45 0.53 -12.66
N ALA A 382 7.42 0.21 -11.87
CA ALA A 382 7.55 -0.09 -10.45
C ALA A 382 8.31 -1.41 -10.18
N GLU A 383 8.08 -2.44 -10.99
CA GLU A 383 8.83 -3.71 -10.94
C GLU A 383 10.30 -3.51 -11.27
N LYS A 384 10.62 -2.62 -12.21
CA LYS A 384 12.01 -2.27 -12.53
C LYS A 384 12.73 -1.69 -11.31
N PHE A 385 12.11 -0.73 -10.62
CA PHE A 385 12.68 -0.15 -9.39
C PHE A 385 12.83 -1.21 -8.28
N ALA A 386 11.83 -2.08 -8.10
CA ALA A 386 11.91 -3.15 -7.10
C ALA A 386 13.06 -4.16 -7.39
N GLU A 387 13.35 -4.43 -8.66
CA GLU A 387 14.49 -5.29 -9.04
C GLU A 387 15.83 -4.58 -8.86
N GLU A 388 15.90 -3.26 -9.11
CA GLU A 388 17.08 -2.43 -8.80
C GLU A 388 17.36 -2.41 -7.28
N ASP A 389 16.34 -2.18 -6.46
CA ASP A 389 16.43 -2.22 -4.98
C ASP A 389 16.88 -3.59 -4.47
N LYS A 390 16.36 -4.66 -5.06
CA LYS A 390 16.77 -6.03 -4.71
C LYS A 390 18.24 -6.29 -5.00
N LYS A 391 18.76 -5.81 -6.14
CA LYS A 391 20.19 -5.93 -6.48
C LYS A 391 21.06 -5.11 -5.53
N LEU A 392 20.64 -3.89 -5.22
CA LEU A 392 21.34 -3.03 -4.27
C LEU A 392 21.39 -3.65 -2.88
N LYS A 393 20.27 -4.25 -2.44
CA LYS A 393 20.21 -5.00 -1.19
C LYS A 393 21.15 -6.20 -1.19
N GLU A 394 21.13 -7.03 -2.25
CA GLU A 394 22.03 -8.18 -2.35
C GLU A 394 23.51 -7.73 -2.31
N CYS A 395 23.85 -6.66 -3.02
CA CYS A 395 25.20 -6.08 -3.01
C CYS A 395 25.61 -5.59 -1.60
N THR A 396 24.71 -4.91 -0.90
CA THR A 396 24.95 -4.42 0.45
C THR A 396 25.10 -5.57 1.45
N ASP A 397 24.25 -6.61 1.34
CA ASP A 397 24.31 -7.79 2.19
C ASP A 397 25.64 -8.54 1.98
N THR A 398 26.09 -8.75 0.74
CA THR A 398 27.37 -9.42 0.46
C THR A 398 28.58 -8.61 0.91
N ARG A 399 28.53 -7.28 0.79
CA ARG A 399 29.55 -6.38 1.35
C ARG A 399 29.63 -6.51 2.87
N ASN A 400 28.49 -6.42 3.56
CA ASN A 400 28.42 -6.52 5.01
C ASN A 400 28.87 -7.91 5.51
N GLU A 401 28.59 -8.97 4.75
CA GLU A 401 29.12 -10.31 5.02
C GLU A 401 30.65 -10.35 4.93
N LEU A 402 31.25 -9.78 3.89
CA LEU A 402 32.70 -9.69 3.73
C LEU A 402 33.34 -8.88 4.87
N GLU A 403 32.78 -7.72 5.18
CA GLU A 403 33.24 -6.85 6.27
C GLU A 403 33.16 -7.56 7.63
N SER A 404 32.01 -8.18 7.93
CA SER A 404 31.82 -8.94 9.17
C SER A 404 32.77 -10.13 9.27
N TYR A 405 33.02 -10.83 8.15
CA TYR A 405 33.94 -11.96 8.10
C TYR A 405 35.39 -11.51 8.31
N ALA A 406 35.83 -10.46 7.62
CA ALA A 406 37.16 -9.88 7.79
C ALA A 406 37.38 -9.40 9.24
N TYR A 407 36.41 -8.69 9.82
CA TYR A 407 36.49 -8.22 11.20
C TYR A 407 36.50 -9.36 12.23
N SER A 408 35.67 -10.39 12.02
CA SER A 408 35.66 -11.60 12.84
C SER A 408 37.02 -12.31 12.80
N LEU A 409 37.61 -12.47 11.62
CA LEU A 409 38.94 -13.05 11.46
C LEU A 409 40.00 -12.19 12.17
N LYS A 410 39.98 -10.87 12.00
CA LYS A 410 40.88 -9.94 12.71
C LYS A 410 40.86 -10.17 14.22
N ASN A 411 39.67 -10.29 14.80
CA ASN A 411 39.51 -10.56 16.23
C ASN A 411 40.01 -11.95 16.64
N GLN A 412 39.73 -12.98 15.85
CA GLN A 412 40.21 -14.34 16.14
C GLN A 412 41.74 -14.46 16.08
N ILE A 413 42.38 -13.77 15.13
CA ILE A 413 43.84 -13.72 15.00
C ILE A 413 44.47 -12.92 16.16
N GLY A 414 43.78 -11.89 16.66
CA GLY A 414 44.19 -11.12 17.83
C GLY A 414 44.04 -11.86 19.17
N ASP A 415 43.17 -12.88 19.25
CA ASP A 415 42.90 -13.66 20.46
C ASP A 415 44.05 -14.66 20.75
N LYS A 416 44.97 -14.23 21.60
CA LYS A 416 46.14 -15.02 22.03
C LYS A 416 45.78 -16.28 22.82
N GLU A 417 44.57 -16.38 23.38
CA GLU A 417 44.14 -17.56 24.13
C GLU A 417 43.50 -18.63 23.21
N LYS A 418 43.16 -18.27 21.97
CA LYS A 418 42.51 -19.17 21.00
C LYS A 418 43.30 -19.32 19.72
N LEU A 419 42.75 -18.85 18.59
CA LEU A 419 43.32 -19.05 17.27
C LEU A 419 44.67 -18.32 17.13
N GLY A 420 44.72 -17.07 17.57
CA GLY A 420 45.92 -16.22 17.56
C GLY A 420 47.13 -16.76 18.33
N GLY A 421 46.90 -17.61 19.34
CA GLY A 421 47.96 -18.28 20.11
C GLY A 421 48.41 -19.63 19.54
N LYS A 422 47.62 -20.24 18.67
CA LYS A 422 47.92 -21.54 18.05
C LYS A 422 48.53 -21.42 16.66
N LEU A 423 48.35 -20.28 15.99
CA LEU A 423 48.92 -19.98 14.68
C LEU A 423 50.46 -19.92 14.74
N SER A 424 51.12 -20.44 13.70
CA SER A 424 52.55 -20.18 13.49
C SER A 424 52.77 -18.70 13.17
N SER A 425 53.97 -18.17 13.41
CA SER A 425 54.26 -16.76 13.11
C SER A 425 54.03 -16.42 11.63
N GLU A 426 54.37 -17.35 10.73
CA GLU A 426 54.21 -17.21 9.28
C GLU A 426 52.74 -17.27 8.84
N ASP A 427 51.96 -18.22 9.37
CA ASP A 427 50.53 -18.31 9.10
C ASP A 427 49.78 -17.09 9.64
N LYS A 428 50.18 -16.62 10.83
CA LYS A 428 49.59 -15.43 11.46
C LYS A 428 49.84 -14.18 10.62
N GLU A 429 51.06 -13.94 10.19
CA GLU A 429 51.41 -12.80 9.34
C GLU A 429 50.66 -12.85 8.01
N THR A 430 50.54 -14.05 7.40
CA THR A 430 49.77 -14.25 6.17
C THR A 430 48.29 -13.89 6.34
N MET A 431 47.68 -14.34 7.43
CA MET A 431 46.27 -14.06 7.73
C MET A 431 46.03 -12.57 8.03
N GLU A 432 46.88 -11.94 8.85
CA GLU A 432 46.78 -10.51 9.18
C GLU A 432 46.87 -9.66 7.91
N LYS A 433 47.88 -9.92 7.08
CA LYS A 433 48.07 -9.21 5.81
C LYS A 433 46.86 -9.34 4.88
N THR A 434 46.35 -10.56 4.71
CA THR A 434 45.20 -10.80 3.82
C THR A 434 43.95 -10.07 4.32
N VAL A 435 43.69 -10.11 5.64
CA VAL A 435 42.54 -9.43 6.24
C VAL A 435 42.65 -7.91 6.07
N GLU A 436 43.84 -7.34 6.28
CA GLU A 436 44.09 -5.91 6.10
C GLU A 436 43.93 -5.48 4.65
N GLU A 437 44.49 -6.22 3.69
CA GLU A 437 44.32 -5.97 2.26
C GLU A 437 42.83 -5.99 1.83
N LYS A 438 42.02 -6.91 2.35
CA LYS A 438 40.56 -6.93 2.05
C LYS A 438 39.81 -5.81 2.75
N THR A 439 40.25 -5.38 3.94
CA THR A 439 39.64 -4.26 4.66
C THR A 439 39.91 -2.94 3.93
N GLU A 440 41.15 -2.70 3.49
CA GLU A 440 41.50 -1.52 2.67
C GLU A 440 40.79 -1.53 1.31
N TRP A 441 40.63 -2.72 0.71
CA TRP A 441 39.86 -2.85 -0.52
C TRP A 441 38.39 -2.48 -0.32
N LEU A 442 37.76 -2.94 0.77
CA LEU A 442 36.38 -2.58 1.13
C LEU A 442 36.21 -1.05 1.30
N GLU A 443 37.18 -0.38 1.93
CA GLU A 443 37.15 1.08 2.15
C GLU A 443 37.24 1.87 0.84
N SER A 444 38.02 1.38 -0.12
CA SER A 444 38.29 2.05 -1.40
C SER A 444 37.33 1.66 -2.54
N HIS A 445 36.53 0.61 -2.37
CA HIS A 445 35.62 0.05 -3.38
C HIS A 445 34.19 -0.10 -2.84
N GLN A 446 33.66 0.96 -2.24
CA GLN A 446 32.29 0.96 -1.69
C GLN A 446 31.21 0.72 -2.75
N ASP A 447 31.50 1.09 -4.00
CA ASP A 447 30.59 1.00 -5.15
C ASP A 447 30.86 -0.24 -6.04
N ALA A 448 31.63 -1.21 -5.56
CA ALA A 448 31.86 -2.47 -6.28
C ALA A 448 30.56 -3.27 -6.46
N ASP A 449 30.55 -4.17 -7.44
CA ASP A 449 29.39 -5.01 -7.69
C ASP A 449 29.32 -6.23 -6.74
N THR A 450 28.15 -6.89 -6.73
CA THR A 450 27.91 -8.07 -5.91
C THR A 450 28.93 -9.20 -6.18
N GLU A 451 29.37 -9.36 -7.42
CA GLU A 451 30.27 -10.44 -7.82
C GLU A 451 31.71 -10.18 -7.38
N ASP A 452 32.15 -8.92 -7.37
CA ASP A 452 33.41 -8.48 -6.82
C ASP A 452 33.47 -8.75 -5.30
N PHE A 453 32.43 -8.39 -4.54
CA PHE A 453 32.37 -8.70 -3.10
C PHE A 453 32.40 -10.21 -2.84
N LYS A 454 31.64 -11.01 -3.60
CA LYS A 454 31.67 -12.47 -3.52
C LYS A 454 33.05 -13.03 -3.86
N ALA A 455 33.70 -12.52 -4.90
CA ALA A 455 35.04 -12.94 -5.31
C ALA A 455 36.07 -12.63 -4.22
N LYS A 456 36.05 -11.42 -3.65
CA LYS A 456 36.96 -11.01 -2.57
C LYS A 456 36.75 -11.81 -1.29
N LYS A 457 35.50 -12.14 -0.96
CA LYS A 457 35.18 -13.07 0.14
C LYS A 457 35.75 -14.47 -0.12
N LYS A 458 35.55 -15.00 -1.33
CA LYS A 458 36.08 -16.31 -1.72
C LYS A 458 37.61 -16.34 -1.69
N GLU A 459 38.28 -15.30 -2.20
CA GLU A 459 39.74 -15.16 -2.10
C GLU A 459 40.23 -15.19 -0.65
N LEU A 460 39.52 -14.49 0.26
CA LEU A 460 39.82 -14.50 1.69
C LEU A 460 39.61 -15.89 2.32
N GLU A 461 38.50 -16.56 1.99
CA GLU A 461 38.20 -17.92 2.44
C GLU A 461 39.23 -18.95 1.95
N GLU A 462 39.64 -18.89 0.68
CA GLU A 462 40.62 -19.80 0.07
C GLU A 462 42.00 -19.73 0.73
N ILE A 463 42.39 -18.56 1.25
CA ILE A 463 43.65 -18.37 1.98
C ILE A 463 43.51 -18.83 3.43
N VAL A 464 42.41 -18.48 4.09
CA VAL A 464 42.24 -18.68 5.53
C VAL A 464 41.82 -20.10 5.89
N GLN A 465 40.95 -20.74 5.11
CA GLN A 465 40.44 -22.08 5.41
C GLN A 465 41.54 -23.16 5.51
N PRO A 466 42.54 -23.23 4.61
CA PRO A 466 43.62 -24.22 4.73
C PRO A 466 44.44 -24.04 6.01
N ILE A 467 44.66 -22.81 6.44
CA ILE A 467 45.42 -22.49 7.67
C ILE A 467 44.63 -22.95 8.90
N ILE A 468 43.35 -22.59 8.98
CA ILE A 468 42.47 -23.00 10.08
C ILE A 468 42.30 -24.54 10.08
N SER A 469 42.15 -25.16 8.92
CA SER A 469 41.97 -26.62 8.80
C SER A 469 43.22 -27.41 9.24
N LYS A 470 44.43 -26.91 8.95
CA LYS A 470 45.67 -27.51 9.47
C LYS A 470 45.72 -27.51 10.99
N LEU A 471 45.21 -26.46 11.63
CA LEU A 471 45.18 -26.30 13.08
C LEU A 471 44.20 -27.23 13.78
N TYR A 472 43.03 -27.48 13.20
CA TYR A 472 42.02 -28.38 13.77
C TYR A 472 42.16 -29.84 13.31
N GLY A 473 42.76 -30.08 12.14
CA GLY A 473 43.10 -31.41 11.65
C GLY A 473 44.30 -32.06 12.33
N SER A 474 45.08 -31.30 13.11
CA SER A 474 46.21 -31.79 13.92
C SER A 474 45.84 -32.09 15.38
N THR A 475 44.62 -31.77 15.81
CA THR A 475 44.02 -32.30 17.04
C THR A 475 43.25 -33.59 16.72
N GLY A 476 43.86 -34.73 17.04
CA GLY A 476 43.25 -36.06 16.90
C GLY A 476 41.94 -36.21 17.67
N PRO A 477 41.17 -37.29 17.42
CA PRO A 477 39.89 -37.51 18.06
C PRO A 477 40.03 -37.53 19.60
N PRO A 478 38.99 -37.10 20.34
CA PRO A 478 39.04 -37.10 21.80
C PRO A 478 39.32 -38.52 22.31
N PRO A 479 40.05 -38.67 23.43
CA PRO A 479 40.29 -39.98 24.02
C PRO A 479 38.92 -40.58 24.36
N THR A 480 38.69 -41.79 23.84
CA THR A 480 37.60 -42.67 24.24
C THR A 480 37.73 -42.91 25.73
N GLY A 481 36.94 -42.18 26.52
CA GLY A 481 36.77 -42.41 27.94
C GLY A 481 36.13 -43.78 28.14
N GLU A 482 36.76 -44.58 28.99
CA GLU A 482 36.36 -45.92 29.40
C GLU A 482 34.90 -45.94 29.88
N GLU A 483 34.18 -46.97 29.46
CA GLU A 483 32.90 -47.37 30.02
C GLU A 483 33.09 -47.73 31.49
N ASP A 484 32.74 -46.81 32.40
CA ASP A 484 32.48 -47.16 33.79
C ASP A 484 31.08 -47.79 33.88
N THR A 485 31.07 -49.13 33.94
CA THR A 485 29.93 -49.91 34.39
C THR A 485 29.71 -49.71 35.89
N ALA A 486 28.60 -49.08 36.29
CA ALA A 486 27.94 -49.40 37.56
C ALA A 486 26.47 -48.96 37.56
N GLU A 487 25.62 -49.91 37.96
CA GLU A 487 24.17 -49.93 37.97
C GLU A 487 23.48 -48.91 38.89
N LYS A 488 22.25 -48.56 38.49
CA LYS A 488 20.99 -48.41 39.27
C LYS A 488 20.98 -47.51 40.50
N ASP A 489 20.08 -46.53 40.48
CA ASP A 489 18.84 -46.67 41.24
C ASP A 489 17.74 -45.71 40.71
N GLU A 490 16.55 -46.29 40.56
CA GLU A 490 15.29 -45.61 40.25
C GLU A 490 14.82 -44.78 41.45
N LEU A 491 14.38 -43.54 41.20
CA LEU A 491 13.10 -42.97 41.67
C LEU A 491 12.85 -41.59 41.04
#